data_AF-A0A815Z260-F1
#
_entry.id   AF-A0A815Z260-F1
#
_cell.length_a   1.000
_cell.length_b   1.000
_cell.length_c   1.000
_cell.angle_alpha   90.00
_cell.angle_beta   90.00
_cell.angle_gamma   90.00
#
_symmetry.space_group_name_H-M   'P 1'
#
loop_
_entity.id
_entity.type
_entity.pdbx_description
1 polymer ?
#
loop_
_entity_poly.entity_id
_entity_poly.type
_entity_poly.pdbx_seq_one_letter_code
_entity_poly.pdbx_strand_id
1 'polypeptide(L)'
;DSSGHEHITYHRIDFYWNNIFKITTTNGRPKYPVLTKLIKNILIISHGNADVERGFSINENIISSNRSLLSQLSINSLRTTHDTVKNSNGGYSHNVPIHKELIKAAQSSFSFYNEELSIIKVAEERIRKEKEEKENASKIYQEVLKQEEELLMTQKDLQKQQQEANSIIADGSARLQLAIKKKDSLDIERATILIDGGNNKTIFPNQTVGMNDCLLLANVPVSRLTPHEIVQRQHGVYTSDVFINMNLYNSMAEFSLFS
;
A
#
# COMPACT_ATOMS: atom_id res chain seq x y z
N ASP A 1 -10.99 87.83 -10.78
CA ASP A 1 -10.11 86.81 -10.21
C ASP A 1 -10.47 85.41 -10.68
N SER A 2 -9.54 84.90 -11.47
CA SER A 2 -9.43 83.55 -11.99
C SER A 2 -8.93 82.60 -10.91
N SER A 3 -9.71 81.57 -10.59
CA SER A 3 -9.21 80.34 -9.98
C SER A 3 -9.64 79.15 -10.84
N GLY A 4 -8.88 78.94 -11.92
CA GLY A 4 -8.99 77.79 -12.81
C GLY A 4 -8.51 76.51 -12.13
N HIS A 5 -9.34 75.95 -11.25
CA HIS A 5 -9.17 74.58 -10.79
C HIS A 5 -9.91 73.65 -11.76
N GLU A 6 -9.19 73.05 -12.70
CA GLU A 6 -9.70 71.92 -13.48
C GLU A 6 -10.14 70.82 -12.51
N HIS A 7 -11.45 70.55 -12.48
CA HIS A 7 -12.00 69.49 -11.66
C HIS A 7 -11.71 68.15 -12.34
N ILE A 8 -10.61 67.49 -11.96
CA ILE A 8 -10.23 66.19 -12.50
C ILE A 8 -11.25 65.15 -12.03
N THR A 9 -12.11 64.70 -12.93
CA THR A 9 -13.04 63.58 -12.70
C THR A 9 -12.34 62.25 -12.97
N TYR A 10 -12.18 61.44 -11.93
CA TYR A 10 -11.63 60.10 -12.04
C TYR A 10 -12.69 59.14 -12.60
N HIS A 11 -12.38 58.53 -13.74
CA HIS A 11 -13.20 57.47 -14.33
C HIS A 11 -12.50 56.13 -14.21
N ARG A 12 -13.30 55.06 -14.14
CA ARG A 12 -12.76 53.70 -14.20
C ARG A 12 -12.08 53.47 -15.56
N ILE A 13 -11.01 52.69 -15.57
CA ILE A 13 -10.19 52.43 -16.76
C ILE A 13 -10.98 51.82 -17.92
N ASP A 14 -12.04 51.05 -17.64
CA ASP A 14 -12.94 50.48 -18.64
C ASP A 14 -13.75 51.54 -19.39
N PHE A 15 -14.03 52.70 -18.79
CA PHE A 15 -14.69 53.81 -19.47
C PHE A 15 -13.83 54.37 -20.59
N TYR A 16 -12.53 54.56 -20.33
CA TYR A 16 -11.56 55.02 -21.33
C TYR A 16 -11.46 54.04 -22.49
N TRP A 17 -11.25 52.76 -22.19
CA TRP A 17 -11.09 51.72 -23.22
C TRP A 17 -12.38 51.49 -24.02
N ASN A 18 -13.55 51.61 -23.40
CA ASN A 18 -14.82 51.55 -24.12
C ASN A 18 -14.94 52.63 -25.21
N ASN A 19 -14.40 53.83 -24.97
CA ASN A 19 -14.40 54.87 -26.00
C ASN A 19 -13.46 54.52 -27.16
N ILE A 20 -12.29 53.94 -26.87
CA ILE A 20 -11.36 53.44 -27.91
C ILE A 20 -11.97 52.28 -28.71
N PHE A 21 -12.72 51.38 -28.05
CA PHE A 21 -13.38 50.25 -28.70
C PHE A 21 -14.50 50.66 -29.66
N LYS A 22 -15.13 51.83 -29.42
CA LYS A 22 -16.17 52.39 -30.28
C LYS A 22 -15.62 53.03 -31.56
N ILE A 23 -14.31 53.27 -31.65
CA ILE A 23 -13.71 53.88 -32.85
C ILE A 23 -13.77 52.87 -34.00
N THR A 24 -14.54 53.23 -35.03
CA THR A 24 -14.70 52.43 -36.25
C THR A 24 -14.04 53.10 -37.45
N THR A 25 -13.60 52.28 -38.40
CA THR A 25 -13.18 52.73 -39.73
C THR A 25 -14.42 53.08 -40.55
N THR A 26 -14.25 53.79 -41.67
CA THR A 26 -15.32 54.14 -42.63
C THR A 26 -16.22 52.97 -43.05
N ASN A 27 -15.71 51.74 -42.95
CA ASN A 27 -16.41 50.51 -43.33
C ASN A 27 -17.16 49.86 -42.15
N GLY A 28 -17.33 50.56 -41.02
CA GLY A 28 -18.03 50.09 -39.82
C GLY A 28 -17.27 49.04 -39.00
N ARG A 29 -16.06 48.64 -39.41
CA ARG A 29 -15.20 47.70 -38.67
C ARG A 29 -14.46 48.41 -37.53
N PRO A 30 -14.18 47.73 -36.41
CA PRO A 30 -13.37 48.31 -35.34
C PRO A 30 -11.99 48.70 -35.87
N LYS A 31 -11.53 49.91 -35.53
CA LYS A 31 -10.25 50.45 -36.01
C LYS A 31 -9.05 49.64 -35.51
N TYR A 32 -9.16 49.07 -34.30
CA TYR A 32 -8.07 48.33 -33.64
C TYR A 32 -8.54 46.95 -33.12
N PRO A 33 -8.86 45.99 -33.99
CA PRO A 33 -9.47 44.71 -33.58
C PRO A 33 -8.56 43.88 -32.66
N VAL A 34 -7.26 43.84 -32.95
CA VAL A 34 -6.28 43.08 -32.16
C VAL A 34 -6.08 43.72 -30.78
N LEU A 35 -5.94 45.05 -30.74
CA LEU A 35 -5.79 45.79 -29.49
C LEU A 35 -7.03 45.65 -28.60
N THR A 36 -8.23 45.74 -29.18
CA THR A 36 -9.48 45.51 -28.44
C THR A 36 -9.52 44.12 -27.81
N LYS A 37 -9.10 43.08 -28.53
CA LYS A 37 -9.03 41.72 -27.98
C LYS A 37 -7.99 41.60 -26.86
N LEU A 38 -6.79 42.15 -27.06
CA LEU A 38 -5.72 42.14 -26.08
C LEU A 38 -6.12 42.84 -24.78
N ILE A 39 -6.62 44.07 -24.87
CA ILE A 39 -7.02 44.86 -23.70
C ILE A 39 -8.21 44.22 -22.98
N LYS A 40 -9.21 43.69 -23.71
CA LYS A 40 -10.31 42.95 -23.08
C LYS A 40 -9.78 41.75 -22.28
N ASN A 41 -8.85 40.99 -22.83
CA ASN A 41 -8.25 39.86 -22.10
C ASN A 41 -7.49 40.34 -20.85
N ILE A 42 -6.71 41.41 -20.95
CA ILE A 42 -5.96 41.98 -19.81
C ILE A 42 -6.92 42.47 -18.71
N LEU A 43 -8.03 43.12 -19.08
CA LEU A 43 -9.03 43.62 -18.14
C LEU A 43 -9.89 42.51 -17.50
N ILE A 44 -9.87 41.29 -18.04
CA ILE A 44 -10.55 40.11 -17.47
C ILE A 44 -9.64 39.39 -16.46
N ILE A 45 -8.33 39.61 -16.51
CA ILE A 45 -7.41 39.05 -15.51
C ILE A 45 -7.71 39.73 -14.19
N SER A 46 -8.29 38.98 -13.25
CA SER A 46 -8.61 39.44 -11.91
C SER A 46 -7.40 40.14 -11.28
N HIS A 47 -7.58 41.38 -10.83
CA HIS A 47 -6.51 42.22 -10.30
C HIS A 47 -6.17 41.93 -8.82
N GLY A 48 -6.68 40.84 -8.24
CA GLY A 48 -6.38 40.42 -6.87
C GLY A 48 -7.18 39.21 -6.40
N ASN A 49 -6.99 38.79 -5.14
CA ASN A 49 -7.67 37.62 -4.55
C ASN A 49 -9.18 37.84 -4.31
N ALA A 50 -9.71 39.04 -4.53
CA ALA A 50 -11.11 39.38 -4.25
C ALA A 50 -12.11 38.49 -5.00
N ASP A 51 -11.83 38.08 -6.24
CA ASP A 51 -12.71 37.17 -6.97
C ASP A 51 -12.66 35.74 -6.42
N VAL A 52 -11.50 35.32 -5.92
CA VAL A 52 -11.32 34.01 -5.26
C VAL A 52 -12.04 34.00 -3.92
N GLU A 53 -11.91 35.06 -3.12
CA GLU A 53 -12.63 35.24 -1.85
C GLU A 53 -14.14 35.30 -2.06
N ARG A 54 -14.60 36.02 -3.09
CA ARG A 54 -16.01 36.00 -3.50
C ARG A 54 -16.45 34.59 -3.93
N GLY A 55 -15.57 33.86 -4.61
CA GLY A 55 -15.74 32.45 -4.94
C GLY A 55 -15.97 31.59 -3.70
N PHE A 56 -15.14 31.75 -2.67
CA PHE A 56 -15.27 31.05 -1.39
C PHE A 56 -16.55 31.41 -0.64
N SER A 57 -16.93 32.68 -0.56
CA SER A 57 -18.19 33.08 0.10
C SER A 57 -19.43 32.48 -0.59
N ILE A 58 -19.43 32.39 -1.92
CA ILE A 58 -20.50 31.69 -2.65
C ILE A 58 -20.47 30.18 -2.34
N ASN A 59 -19.29 29.57 -2.26
CA ASN A 59 -19.19 28.15 -1.90
C ASN A 59 -19.66 27.92 -0.46
N GLU A 60 -19.33 28.79 0.48
CA GLU A 60 -19.81 28.74 1.87
C GLU A 60 -21.34 28.79 1.93
N ASN A 61 -21.97 29.69 1.16
CA ASN A 61 -23.42 29.74 1.04
C ASN A 61 -24.03 28.43 0.50
N ILE A 62 -23.39 27.82 -0.51
CA ILE A 62 -23.82 26.53 -1.08
C ILE A 62 -23.62 25.37 -0.08
N ILE A 63 -22.55 25.41 0.72
CA ILE A 63 -22.13 24.36 1.66
C ILE A 63 -22.77 24.53 3.06
N SER A 64 -23.64 25.54 3.26
CA SER A 64 -24.36 25.88 4.50
C SER A 64 -24.65 24.67 5.41
N SER A 65 -24.61 24.86 6.74
CA SER A 65 -24.62 23.82 7.79
C SER A 65 -25.55 22.60 7.61
N ASN A 66 -26.67 22.71 6.90
CA ASN A 66 -27.57 21.60 6.55
C ASN A 66 -27.15 20.77 5.31
N ARG A 67 -26.02 21.11 4.66
CA ARG A 67 -25.48 20.52 3.41
C ARG A 67 -24.00 20.12 3.54
N SER A 68 -23.49 19.90 4.76
CA SER A 68 -22.08 19.60 5.03
C SER A 68 -21.57 18.25 4.48
N LEU A 69 -22.47 17.38 4.01
CA LEU A 69 -22.16 16.04 3.49
C LEU A 69 -22.09 15.97 1.96
N LEU A 70 -21.97 17.10 1.26
CA LEU A 70 -21.85 17.09 -0.21
C LEU A 70 -20.45 16.67 -0.66
N SER A 71 -20.39 15.76 -1.62
CA SER A 71 -19.15 15.42 -2.31
C SER A 71 -18.64 16.60 -3.15
N GLN A 72 -17.34 16.61 -3.46
CA GLN A 72 -16.73 17.63 -4.33
C GLN A 72 -17.45 17.73 -5.69
N LEU A 73 -17.87 16.59 -6.26
CA LEU A 73 -18.62 16.54 -7.52
C LEU A 73 -19.97 17.27 -7.41
N SER A 74 -20.69 17.06 -6.30
CA SER A 74 -21.95 17.74 -6.02
C SER A 74 -21.76 19.25 -5.85
N ILE A 75 -20.69 19.68 -5.15
CA ILE A 75 -20.35 21.10 -4.99
C ILE A 75 -20.04 21.73 -6.35
N ASN A 76 -19.22 21.09 -7.18
CA ASN A 76 -18.89 21.57 -8.52
C ASN A 76 -20.14 21.68 -9.41
N SER A 77 -21.05 20.71 -9.32
CA SER A 77 -22.28 20.69 -10.10
C SER A 77 -23.25 21.81 -9.68
N LEU A 78 -23.42 22.02 -8.38
CA LEU A 78 -24.22 23.12 -7.84
C LEU A 78 -23.61 24.47 -8.22
N ARG A 79 -22.28 24.60 -8.13
CA ARG A 79 -21.58 25.83 -8.49
C ARG A 79 -21.74 26.16 -9.97
N THR A 80 -21.57 25.16 -10.83
CA THR A 80 -21.76 25.30 -12.27
C THR A 80 -23.19 25.73 -12.61
N THR A 81 -24.17 25.13 -11.94
CA THR A 81 -25.59 25.51 -12.10
C THR A 81 -25.83 26.94 -11.67
N HIS A 82 -25.36 27.33 -10.47
CA HIS A 82 -25.47 28.69 -9.95
C HIS A 82 -24.85 29.71 -10.91
N ASP A 83 -23.64 29.46 -11.37
CA ASP A 83 -22.92 30.39 -12.27
C ASP A 83 -23.59 30.45 -13.64
N THR A 84 -24.15 29.35 -14.15
CA THR A 84 -24.92 29.33 -15.40
C THR A 84 -26.18 30.18 -15.31
N VAL A 85 -26.95 30.06 -14.21
CA VAL A 85 -28.14 30.90 -14.00
C VAL A 85 -27.75 32.36 -13.85
N LYS A 86 -26.71 32.66 -13.07
CA LYS A 86 -26.21 34.02 -12.86
C LYS A 86 -25.73 34.68 -14.16
N ASN A 87 -25.08 33.92 -15.03
CA ASN A 87 -24.56 34.40 -16.31
C ASN A 87 -25.62 34.46 -17.41
N SER A 88 -26.77 33.78 -17.25
CA SER A 88 -27.91 33.93 -18.16
C SER A 88 -28.52 35.33 -18.03
N ASN A 89 -29.01 35.89 -19.14
CA ASN A 89 -29.43 37.30 -19.26
C ASN A 89 -30.17 37.85 -18.02
N GLY A 90 -29.48 38.58 -17.15
CA GLY A 90 -30.06 39.23 -15.96
C GLY A 90 -30.07 38.38 -14.67
N GLY A 91 -29.49 37.19 -14.67
CA GLY A 91 -29.38 36.33 -13.49
C GLY A 91 -30.68 35.65 -13.07
N TYR A 92 -31.70 35.66 -13.93
CA TYR A 92 -33.00 35.09 -13.65
C TYR A 92 -33.13 33.68 -14.26
N SER A 93 -33.68 32.75 -13.47
CA SER A 93 -33.85 31.35 -13.88
C SER A 93 -34.70 31.16 -15.14
N HIS A 94 -35.70 32.02 -15.38
CA HIS A 94 -36.57 31.94 -16.55
C HIS A 94 -35.88 32.36 -17.86
N ASN A 95 -34.70 33.00 -17.79
CA ASN A 95 -33.92 33.40 -18.96
C ASN A 95 -32.89 32.35 -19.37
N VAL A 96 -32.79 31.24 -18.63
CA VAL A 96 -31.90 30.13 -18.99
C VAL A 96 -32.53 29.35 -20.15
N PRO A 97 -31.87 29.26 -21.31
CA PRO A 97 -32.40 28.51 -22.45
C PRO A 97 -32.43 27.01 -22.13
N ILE A 98 -33.60 26.40 -22.24
CA ILE A 98 -33.78 24.97 -22.00
C ILE A 98 -33.55 24.22 -23.31
N HIS A 99 -32.39 23.57 -23.42
CA HIS A 99 -32.05 22.72 -24.57
C HIS A 99 -32.52 21.27 -24.35
N LYS A 100 -32.71 20.52 -25.45
CA LYS A 100 -33.09 19.10 -25.40
C LYS A 100 -32.10 18.25 -24.60
N GLU A 101 -30.82 18.62 -24.64
CA GLU A 101 -29.75 17.94 -23.89
C GLU A 101 -29.92 18.09 -22.38
N LEU A 102 -30.33 19.28 -21.92
CA LEU A 102 -30.59 19.53 -20.50
C LEU A 102 -31.76 18.67 -19.99
N ILE A 103 -32.81 18.52 -20.80
CA ILE A 103 -33.95 17.66 -20.49
C ILE A 103 -33.51 16.19 -20.39
N LYS A 104 -32.72 15.71 -21.35
CA LYS A 104 -32.19 14.35 -21.33
C LYS A 104 -31.29 14.11 -20.12
N ALA A 105 -30.39 15.05 -19.81
CA ALA A 105 -29.51 14.95 -18.64
C ALA A 105 -30.33 14.88 -17.33
N ALA A 106 -31.37 15.71 -17.19
CA ALA A 106 -32.26 15.65 -16.03
C ALA A 106 -32.99 14.31 -15.92
N GLN A 107 -33.50 13.77 -17.04
CA GLN A 107 -34.18 12.47 -17.09
C GLN A 107 -33.24 11.31 -16.73
N SER A 108 -31.98 11.37 -17.16
CA SER A 108 -30.99 10.31 -16.89
C SER A 108 -30.32 10.42 -15.52
N SER A 109 -30.45 11.55 -14.82
CA SER A 109 -29.76 11.81 -13.54
C SER A 109 -29.97 10.71 -12.49
N PHE A 110 -31.20 10.19 -12.37
CA PHE A 110 -31.51 9.13 -11.41
C PHE A 110 -30.85 7.79 -11.77
N SER A 111 -30.73 7.47 -13.07
CA SER A 111 -30.03 6.28 -13.52
C SER A 111 -28.53 6.37 -13.19
N PHE A 112 -27.90 7.52 -13.47
CA PHE A 112 -26.50 7.75 -13.14
C PHE A 112 -26.25 7.68 -11.64
N TYR A 113 -27.14 8.23 -10.83
CA TYR A 113 -27.04 8.14 -9.37
C TYR A 113 -27.06 6.69 -8.88
N ASN A 114 -27.97 5.87 -9.40
CA ASN A 114 -28.04 4.45 -9.01
C ASN A 114 -26.80 3.66 -9.46
N GLU A 115 -26.28 3.97 -10.65
CA GLU A 115 -25.03 3.39 -11.14
C GLU A 115 -23.86 3.76 -10.24
N GLU A 116 -23.71 5.04 -9.89
CA GLU A 116 -22.68 5.54 -8.97
C GLU A 116 -22.79 4.87 -7.60
N LEU A 117 -24.00 4.74 -7.03
CA LEU A 117 -24.22 4.00 -5.79
C LEU A 117 -23.78 2.54 -5.89
N SER A 118 -23.99 1.89 -7.04
CA SER A 118 -23.56 0.50 -7.23
C SER A 118 -22.03 0.38 -7.25
N ILE A 119 -21.35 1.33 -7.89
CA ILE A 119 -19.89 1.40 -7.95
C ILE A 119 -19.31 1.64 -6.56
N ILE A 120 -19.89 2.59 -5.80
CA ILE A 120 -19.46 2.89 -4.43
C ILE A 120 -19.57 1.64 -3.54
N LYS A 121 -20.69 0.92 -3.59
CA LYS A 121 -20.87 -0.32 -2.81
C LYS A 121 -19.83 -1.38 -3.15
N VAL A 122 -19.52 -1.56 -4.43
CA VAL A 122 -18.48 -2.51 -4.87
C VAL A 122 -17.10 -2.09 -4.38
N ALA A 123 -16.78 -0.79 -4.41
CA ALA A 123 -15.51 -0.28 -3.91
C ALA A 123 -15.37 -0.45 -2.38
N GLU A 124 -16.43 -0.15 -1.62
CA GLU A 124 -16.47 -0.34 -0.17
C GLU A 124 -16.27 -1.81 0.21
N GLU A 125 -16.91 -2.73 -0.52
CA GLU A 125 -16.75 -4.17 -0.30
C GLU A 125 -15.32 -4.64 -0.57
N ARG A 126 -14.66 -4.11 -1.61
CA ARG A 126 -13.25 -4.41 -1.90
C ARG A 126 -12.33 -3.93 -0.79
N ILE A 127 -12.52 -2.69 -0.34
CA ILE A 127 -11.74 -2.11 0.76
C ILE A 127 -11.93 -2.92 2.05
N ARG A 128 -13.16 -3.39 2.32
CA ARG A 128 -13.44 -4.25 3.48
C ARG A 128 -12.67 -5.57 3.40
N LYS A 129 -12.74 -6.26 2.26
CA LYS A 129 -12.03 -7.53 2.05
C LYS A 129 -10.51 -7.36 2.17
N GLU A 130 -9.94 -6.32 1.57
CA GLU A 130 -8.51 -6.03 1.68
C GLU A 130 -8.08 -5.77 3.13
N LYS A 131 -8.94 -5.12 3.92
CA LYS A 131 -8.68 -4.90 5.35
C LYS A 131 -8.72 -6.21 6.15
N GLU A 132 -9.73 -7.05 5.89
CA GLU A 132 -9.85 -8.37 6.51
C GLU A 132 -8.67 -9.28 6.16
N GLU A 133 -8.24 -9.30 4.89
CA GLU A 133 -7.07 -10.06 4.43
C GLU A 133 -5.78 -9.60 5.12
N LYS A 134 -5.56 -8.28 5.24
CA LYS A 134 -4.40 -7.73 5.96
C LYS A 134 -4.42 -8.07 7.44
N GLU A 135 -5.59 -8.03 8.08
CA GLU A 135 -5.72 -8.39 9.49
C GLU A 135 -5.45 -9.88 9.71
N ASN A 136 -5.97 -10.75 8.84
CA ASN A 136 -5.72 -12.19 8.90
C ASN A 136 -4.25 -12.53 8.64
N ALA A 137 -3.62 -11.89 7.65
CA ALA A 137 -2.19 -12.04 7.39
C ALA A 137 -1.33 -11.62 8.60
N SER A 138 -1.71 -10.53 9.27
CA SER A 138 -1.05 -10.07 10.50
C SER A 138 -1.17 -11.09 11.64
N LYS A 139 -2.35 -11.69 11.83
CA LYS A 139 -2.57 -12.75 12.83
C LYS A 139 -1.72 -13.99 12.56
N ILE A 140 -1.70 -14.47 11.31
CA ILE A 140 -0.88 -15.60 10.90
C ILE A 140 0.60 -15.30 11.14
N TYR A 141 1.06 -14.10 10.78
CA TYR A 141 2.45 -13.69 10.99
C TYR A 141 2.85 -13.72 12.47
N GLN A 142 1.98 -13.24 13.37
CA GLN A 142 2.24 -13.30 14.81
C GLN A 142 2.29 -14.74 15.35
N GLU A 143 1.49 -15.64 14.80
CA GLU A 143 1.47 -17.05 15.23
C GLU A 143 2.71 -17.81 14.77
N VAL A 144 3.15 -17.57 13.52
CA VAL A 144 4.41 -18.13 13.00
C VAL A 144 5.61 -17.65 13.83
N LEU A 145 5.65 -16.38 14.21
CA LEU A 145 6.69 -15.82 15.08
C LEU A 145 6.78 -16.55 16.43
N LYS A 146 5.64 -16.83 17.07
CA LYS A 146 5.61 -17.56 18.33
C LYS A 146 6.12 -18.99 18.17
N GLN A 147 5.69 -19.67 17.10
CA GLN A 147 6.16 -21.03 16.80
C GLN A 147 7.68 -21.06 16.54
N GLU A 148 8.22 -20.05 15.85
CA GLU A 148 9.65 -19.93 15.61
C GLU A 148 10.45 -19.75 16.92
N GLU A 149 9.95 -18.93 17.85
CA GLU A 149 10.56 -18.77 19.17
C GLU A 149 10.54 -20.08 19.99
N GLU A 150 9.43 -20.82 19.97
CA GLU A 150 9.30 -22.12 20.64
C GLU A 150 10.23 -23.19 20.05
N LEU A 151 10.35 -23.23 18.72
CA LEU A 151 11.27 -24.13 18.03
C LEU A 151 12.73 -23.80 18.37
N LEU A 152 13.08 -22.52 18.42
CA LEU A 152 14.42 -22.08 18.77
C LEU A 152 14.79 -22.45 20.21
N MET A 153 13.84 -22.34 21.14
CA MET A 153 14.04 -22.78 22.53
C MET A 153 14.25 -24.30 22.61
N THR A 154 13.39 -25.06 21.94
CA THR A 154 13.50 -26.53 21.87
C THR A 154 14.84 -26.96 21.26
N GLN A 155 15.29 -26.29 20.20
CA GLN A 155 16.59 -26.56 19.56
C GLN A 155 17.76 -26.33 20.53
N LYS A 156 17.73 -25.26 21.32
CA LYS A 156 18.77 -24.98 22.32
C LYS A 156 18.81 -26.05 23.41
N ASP A 157 17.65 -26.49 23.88
CA ASP A 157 17.56 -27.55 24.90
C ASP A 157 18.09 -28.88 24.36
N LEU A 158 17.74 -29.23 23.11
CA LEU A 158 18.29 -30.42 22.43
C LEU A 158 19.81 -30.32 22.25
N GLN A 159 20.33 -29.15 21.86
CA GLN A 159 21.79 -28.94 21.76
C GLN A 159 22.49 -29.13 23.11
N LYS A 160 21.90 -28.64 24.20
CA LYS A 160 22.43 -28.82 25.54
C LYS A 160 22.44 -30.30 25.94
N GLN A 161 21.33 -31.00 25.73
CA GLN A 161 21.25 -32.45 26.00
C GLN A 161 22.27 -33.24 25.17
N GLN A 162 22.47 -32.87 23.90
CA GLN A 162 23.48 -33.47 23.04
C GLN A 162 24.90 -33.22 23.56
N GLN A 163 25.21 -32.01 24.03
CA GLN A 163 26.51 -31.69 24.64
C GLN A 163 26.75 -32.50 25.91
N GLU A 164 25.73 -32.64 26.76
CA GLU A 164 25.80 -33.47 27.98
C GLU A 164 26.03 -34.96 27.64
N ALA A 165 25.31 -35.49 26.65
CA ALA A 165 25.48 -36.86 26.20
C ALA A 165 26.87 -37.09 25.58
N ASN A 166 27.33 -36.16 24.73
CA ASN A 166 28.68 -36.22 24.14
C ASN A 166 29.78 -36.17 25.20
N SER A 167 29.60 -35.39 26.28
CA SER A 167 30.53 -35.34 27.42
C SER A 167 30.62 -36.69 28.14
N ILE A 168 29.47 -37.35 28.37
CA ILE A 168 29.43 -38.70 28.97
C ILE A 168 30.12 -39.73 28.08
N ILE A 169 29.90 -39.68 26.76
CA ILE A 169 30.56 -40.55 25.78
C ILE A 169 32.06 -40.30 25.75
N ALA A 170 32.50 -39.03 25.82
CA ALA A 170 33.90 -38.66 25.88
C ALA A 170 34.60 -39.18 27.16
N ASP A 171 33.97 -39.04 28.33
CA ASP A 171 34.50 -39.61 29.59
C ASP A 171 34.55 -41.14 29.54
N GLY A 172 33.48 -41.78 29.07
CA GLY A 172 33.41 -43.24 28.88
C GLY A 172 34.49 -43.77 27.94
N SER A 173 34.70 -43.11 26.80
CA SER A 173 35.72 -43.51 25.81
C SER A 173 37.15 -43.31 26.32
N ALA A 174 37.44 -42.23 27.06
CA ALA A 174 38.74 -42.03 27.70
C ALA A 174 39.04 -43.12 28.74
N ARG A 175 38.06 -43.49 29.56
CA ARG A 175 38.18 -44.58 30.54
C ARG A 175 38.39 -45.93 29.86
N LEU A 176 37.66 -46.19 28.77
CA LEU A 176 37.81 -47.42 27.99
C LEU A 176 39.23 -47.55 27.42
N GLN A 177 39.79 -46.48 26.84
CA GLN A 177 41.16 -46.49 26.32
C GLN A 177 42.19 -46.79 27.42
N LEU A 178 42.01 -46.24 28.62
CA LEU A 178 42.90 -46.51 29.76
C LEU A 178 42.76 -47.96 30.27
N ALA A 179 41.53 -48.48 30.34
CA ALA A 179 41.25 -49.83 30.81
C ALA A 179 41.80 -50.90 29.84
N ILE A 180 41.68 -50.68 28.52
CA ILE A 180 42.27 -51.52 27.48
C ILE A 180 43.80 -51.59 27.63
N LYS A 181 44.47 -50.45 27.88
CA LYS A 181 45.92 -50.41 28.11
C LYS A 181 46.36 -51.18 29.37
N LYS A 182 45.54 -51.17 30.41
CA LYS A 182 45.80 -51.85 31.70
C LYS A 182 45.35 -53.33 31.72
N LYS A 183 44.60 -53.80 30.71
CA LYS A 183 43.96 -55.13 30.65
C LYS A 183 43.02 -55.43 31.82
N ASP A 184 42.34 -54.42 32.36
CA ASP A 184 41.35 -54.60 33.43
C ASP A 184 39.96 -54.83 32.82
N SER A 185 39.43 -56.06 32.95
CA SER A 185 38.14 -56.45 32.39
C SER A 185 36.96 -55.72 33.03
N LEU A 186 37.07 -55.34 34.30
CA LEU A 186 35.95 -54.80 35.08
C LEU A 186 35.75 -53.30 34.78
N ASP A 187 36.85 -52.58 34.55
CA ASP A 187 36.80 -51.18 34.11
C ASP A 187 36.42 -51.04 32.63
N ILE A 188 36.67 -52.05 31.78
CA ILE A 188 36.14 -52.10 30.40
C ILE A 188 34.61 -52.16 30.41
N GLU A 189 34.02 -53.01 31.25
CA GLU A 189 32.55 -53.15 31.37
C GLU A 189 31.91 -51.83 31.86
N ARG A 190 32.48 -51.21 32.90
CA ARG A 190 32.02 -49.91 33.41
C ARG A 190 32.08 -48.80 32.39
N ALA A 191 33.15 -48.73 31.60
CA ALA A 191 33.30 -47.74 30.55
C ALA A 191 32.31 -47.96 29.39
N THR A 192 32.00 -49.22 29.06
CA THR A 192 31.01 -49.58 28.04
C THR A 192 29.60 -49.18 28.47
N ILE A 193 29.22 -49.43 29.73
CA ILE A 193 27.93 -49.00 30.30
C ILE A 193 27.77 -47.47 30.23
N LEU A 194 28.85 -46.70 30.45
CA LEU A 194 28.85 -45.24 30.31
C LEU A 194 28.61 -44.78 28.88
N ILE A 195 29.25 -45.43 27.89
CA ILE A 195 29.07 -45.14 26.46
C ILE A 195 27.64 -45.49 26.02
N ASP A 196 27.13 -46.64 26.44
CA ASP A 196 25.75 -47.07 26.16
C ASP A 196 24.73 -46.14 26.82
N GLY A 197 24.98 -45.71 28.05
CA GLY A 197 24.16 -44.71 28.74
C GLY A 197 24.16 -43.34 28.05
N GLY A 198 25.28 -42.95 27.42
CA GLY A 198 25.38 -41.76 26.58
C GLY A 198 24.64 -41.92 25.24
N ASN A 199 24.82 -43.04 24.55
CA ASN A 199 24.16 -43.34 23.27
C ASN A 199 22.63 -43.47 23.42
N ASN A 200 22.14 -44.05 24.52
CA ASN A 200 20.71 -44.11 24.80
C ASN A 200 20.10 -42.72 25.06
N LYS A 201 20.91 -41.72 25.45
CA LYS A 201 20.48 -40.32 25.56
C LYS A 201 20.52 -39.57 24.23
N THR A 202 21.28 -40.01 23.23
CA THR A 202 21.35 -39.40 21.89
C THR A 202 20.35 -40.02 20.91
N ILE A 203 19.89 -41.25 21.15
CA ILE A 203 18.80 -41.89 20.39
C ILE A 203 17.47 -41.31 20.87
N PHE A 204 17.02 -40.24 20.21
CA PHE A 204 15.66 -39.76 20.37
C PHE A 204 14.66 -40.82 19.85
N PRO A 205 13.59 -41.17 20.59
CA PRO A 205 12.58 -42.10 20.09
C PRO A 205 11.91 -41.51 18.84
N ASN A 206 12.06 -42.21 17.71
CA ASN A 206 11.41 -42.00 16.41
C ASN A 206 10.34 -40.90 16.35
N GLN A 207 10.71 -39.74 15.81
CA GLN A 207 9.81 -38.94 15.00
C GLN A 207 10.22 -39.12 13.54
N THR A 208 9.82 -40.26 12.95
CA THR A 208 9.64 -40.37 11.51
C THR A 208 8.44 -39.50 11.12
N VAL A 209 8.62 -38.18 11.12
CA VAL A 209 7.66 -37.25 10.51
C VAL A 209 7.91 -37.30 9.01
N GLY A 210 7.12 -38.12 8.32
CA GLY A 210 6.61 -37.83 6.98
C GLY A 210 7.61 -37.40 5.89
N MET A 211 8.73 -38.10 5.69
CA MET A 211 9.60 -37.85 4.53
C MET A 211 8.94 -38.23 3.19
N ASN A 212 7.84 -39.00 3.23
CA ASN A 212 7.15 -39.51 2.04
C ASN A 212 6.14 -38.53 1.42
N ASP A 213 5.67 -37.51 2.15
CA ASP A 213 4.69 -36.56 1.60
C ASP A 213 5.36 -35.37 0.86
N CYS A 214 6.59 -35.01 1.22
CA CYS A 214 7.33 -33.94 0.55
C CYS A 214 7.82 -34.31 -0.86
N LEU A 215 8.11 -35.59 -1.11
CA LEU A 215 8.58 -36.06 -2.42
C LEU A 215 7.48 -36.04 -3.50
N LEU A 216 6.21 -36.14 -3.11
CA LEU A 216 5.07 -36.05 -4.02
C LEU A 216 4.85 -34.61 -4.55
N LEU A 217 5.20 -33.59 -3.76
CA LEU A 217 5.03 -32.17 -4.12
C LEU A 217 6.14 -31.63 -5.04
N ALA A 218 7.29 -32.30 -5.10
CA ALA A 218 8.42 -31.86 -5.93
C ALA A 218 8.14 -31.92 -7.44
N ASN A 219 7.26 -32.84 -7.87
CA ASN A 219 6.96 -33.09 -9.29
C ASN A 219 5.71 -32.35 -9.81
N VAL A 220 5.05 -31.54 -8.98
CA VAL A 220 3.85 -30.78 -9.40
C VAL A 220 4.26 -29.36 -9.84
N PRO A 221 3.84 -28.91 -11.05
CA PRO A 221 4.08 -27.54 -11.51
C PRO A 221 3.48 -26.51 -10.53
N VAL A 222 4.26 -25.47 -10.20
CA VAL A 222 3.91 -24.43 -9.21
C VAL A 222 2.56 -23.76 -9.51
N SER A 223 2.14 -23.74 -10.77
CA SER A 223 0.85 -23.19 -11.22
C SER A 223 -0.38 -23.99 -10.77
N ARG A 224 -0.21 -25.17 -10.14
CA ARG A 224 -1.30 -26.01 -9.64
C ARG A 224 -1.31 -26.16 -8.11
N LEU A 225 -0.42 -25.48 -7.40
CA LEU A 225 -0.30 -25.56 -5.95
C LEU A 225 -1.09 -24.43 -5.28
N THR A 226 -1.78 -24.76 -4.20
CA THR A 226 -2.44 -23.80 -3.31
C THR A 226 -1.39 -23.03 -2.49
N PRO A 227 -1.71 -21.83 -1.97
CA PRO A 227 -0.77 -21.03 -1.18
C PRO A 227 -0.18 -21.78 0.02
N HIS A 228 -0.96 -22.65 0.66
CA HIS A 228 -0.50 -23.50 1.77
C HIS A 228 0.54 -24.55 1.32
N GLU A 229 0.36 -25.14 0.14
CA GLU A 229 1.30 -26.14 -0.42
C GLU A 229 2.61 -25.49 -0.90
N ILE A 230 2.59 -24.21 -1.29
CA ILE A 230 3.79 -23.44 -1.64
C ILE A 230 4.67 -23.21 -0.40
N VAL A 231 4.07 -22.89 0.75
CA VAL A 231 4.79 -22.69 2.01
C VAL A 231 5.44 -23.99 2.49
N GLN A 232 4.75 -25.13 2.39
CA GLN A 232 5.31 -26.43 2.72
C GLN A 232 6.47 -26.83 1.79
N ARG A 233 6.38 -26.51 0.49
CA ARG A 233 7.47 -26.74 -0.46
C ARG A 233 8.71 -25.91 -0.14
N GLN A 234 8.55 -24.66 0.28
CA GLN A 234 9.68 -23.81 0.68
C GLN A 234 10.34 -24.29 1.98
N HIS A 235 9.58 -24.78 2.96
CA HIS A 235 10.13 -25.38 4.17
C HIS A 235 10.92 -26.68 3.88
N GLY A 236 10.48 -27.50 2.93
CA GLY A 236 11.21 -28.70 2.51
C GLY A 236 12.53 -28.43 1.79
N VAL A 237 12.66 -27.30 1.07
CA VAL A 237 13.92 -26.89 0.42
C VAL A 237 14.92 -26.36 1.45
N TYR A 238 14.45 -25.65 2.48
CA TYR A 238 15.31 -25.18 3.57
C TYR A 238 15.90 -26.33 4.39
N THR A 239 15.20 -27.45 4.56
CA THR A 239 15.76 -28.61 5.28
C THR A 239 16.75 -29.41 4.44
N SER A 240 16.61 -29.46 3.11
CA SER A 240 17.60 -30.10 2.23
C SER A 240 18.87 -29.26 2.07
N ASP A 241 18.75 -27.94 1.92
CA ASP A 241 19.91 -27.05 1.73
C ASP A 241 20.76 -26.90 2.98
N VAL A 242 20.17 -27.04 4.18
CA VAL A 242 20.92 -27.11 5.44
C VAL A 242 21.67 -28.44 5.56
N PHE A 243 21.09 -29.55 5.11
CA PHE A 243 21.77 -30.87 5.11
C PHE A 243 22.89 -30.97 4.07
N ILE A 244 22.74 -30.34 2.90
CA ILE A 244 23.78 -30.30 1.86
C ILE A 244 24.93 -29.38 2.28
N ASN A 245 24.65 -28.21 2.87
CA ASN A 245 25.70 -27.30 3.33
C ASN A 245 26.49 -27.84 4.53
N MET A 246 25.87 -28.61 5.44
CA MET A 246 26.61 -29.26 6.54
C MET A 246 27.60 -30.32 6.03
N ASN A 247 27.26 -31.07 4.99
CA ASN A 247 28.17 -32.06 4.40
C ASN A 247 29.29 -31.44 3.56
N LEU A 248 29.04 -30.31 2.87
CA LEU A 248 30.08 -29.56 2.16
C LEU A 248 31.08 -28.89 3.10
N TYR A 249 30.62 -28.37 4.25
CA TYR A 249 31.53 -27.80 5.26
C TYR A 249 32.41 -28.85 5.94
N ASN A 250 31.89 -30.06 6.21
CA ASN A 250 32.68 -31.16 6.75
C ASN A 250 33.67 -31.74 5.72
N SER A 251 33.30 -31.80 4.44
CA SER A 251 34.21 -32.24 3.38
C SER A 251 35.33 -31.23 3.06
N MET A 252 35.06 -29.92 3.18
CA MET A 252 36.09 -28.88 3.02
C MET A 252 37.04 -28.79 4.22
N ALA A 253 36.57 -29.10 5.44
CA ALA A 253 37.42 -29.13 6.63
C ALA A 253 38.42 -30.30 6.62
N GLU A 254 38.10 -31.42 5.97
CA GLU A 254 39.04 -32.54 5.78
C GLU A 254 40.11 -32.27 4.71
N PHE A 255 39.87 -31.34 3.77
CA PHE A 255 40.84 -31.02 2.70
C PHE A 255 41.91 -30.00 3.10
N SER A 256 41.72 -29.19 4.15
CA SER A 256 42.72 -28.21 4.61
C SER A 256 43.70 -28.76 5.66
N LEU A 257 43.50 -29.99 6.13
CA LEU A 257 44.40 -30.70 7.05
C LEU A 257 45.41 -31.61 6.34
N PHE A 258 45.44 -31.59 4.99
CA PHE A 258 46.35 -32.39 4.17
C PHE A 258 47.16 -31.59 3.13
N SER A 259 47.42 -30.30 3.37
CA SER A 259 48.42 -29.51 2.64
C SER A 259 49.47 -28.90 3.56
#